data_AF-Q0V6C4-F1
#
_entry.id   AF-Q0V6C4-F1
#
_cell.length_a   1.000
_cell.length_b   1.000
_cell.length_c   1.000
_cell.angle_alpha   90.00
_cell.angle_beta   90.00
_cell.angle_gamma   90.00
#
_symmetry.space_group_name_H-M   'P 1'
#
loop_
_entity.id
_entity.type
_entity.pdbx_description
1 polymer ?
#
loop_
_entity_poly.entity_id
_entity_poly.type
_entity_poly.pdbx_seq_one_letter_code
_entity_poly.pdbx_strand_id
1 'polypeptide(L)'
;MTTDESFRPLAFHHVCFALVSSVGHTNYRHSEQHTGEAYFKRARMLLGNPLDTVRFTPGDVPVLTLMAFYLIEINRRDAAYMYLGLAVRSCPDEPSRRTMWTLYVLDRWLSVLMGRPPTIADEAIRLVLPSDAVIVTKCPSGLPSSAGLRAHVELSRISNYIVCETFKIAPRQDGPNQSASTIDTALEMLHTWQWQLPHQLQMPADLNHEDPTCCILHMAHNQLMVLTTRPIFFAAVKQAVAQRSIHGEYLPEEFDQTPHIPICCAAAHRNLQLAQRLIKSGRRLLQAGLHFVFNSAVILLLQRFMRSTAQPEFGTPSVRSPSVASVQNEEFEPNIQFAIQSFEEEARTGTHYPRDCCKILQDLDVLTERYSRCQEQLVHQRNATDTSQPSSLANRRSTFAADVQPSQNLLTEGNAMYAEVVTWIQCSGLQLQNSFFI
;
A
#
# COMPACT_ATOMS: atom_id res chain seq x y z
N MET A 1 -41.93 -11.43 -4.49
CA MET A 1 -42.42 -10.11 -4.92
C MET A 1 -41.74 -9.79 -6.24
N THR A 2 -42.46 -9.89 -7.35
CA THR A 2 -42.00 -9.38 -8.64
C THR A 2 -41.99 -7.86 -8.52
N THR A 3 -40.81 -7.26 -8.46
CA THR A 3 -40.69 -5.80 -8.52
C THR A 3 -41.23 -5.35 -9.87
N ASP A 4 -42.25 -4.50 -9.84
CA ASP A 4 -42.71 -3.81 -11.04
C ASP A 4 -41.51 -3.07 -11.67
N GLU A 5 -41.23 -3.37 -12.94
CA GLU A 5 -40.07 -2.85 -13.69
C GLU A 5 -40.08 -1.31 -13.72
N SER A 6 -41.26 -0.68 -13.52
CA SER A 6 -41.40 0.77 -13.40
C SER A 6 -40.55 1.39 -12.28
N PHE A 7 -40.25 0.63 -11.22
CA PHE A 7 -39.47 1.11 -10.06
C PHE A 7 -37.98 0.82 -10.15
N ARG A 8 -37.51 0.06 -11.15
CA ARG A 8 -36.09 -0.27 -11.34
C ARG A 8 -35.17 0.96 -11.31
N PRO A 9 -35.50 2.11 -11.93
CA PRO A 9 -34.66 3.31 -11.88
C PRO A 9 -34.45 3.88 -10.46
N LEU A 10 -35.32 3.55 -9.49
CA LEU A 10 -35.13 3.96 -8.10
C LEU A 10 -33.92 3.28 -7.44
N ALA A 11 -33.42 2.16 -7.99
CA ALA A 11 -32.24 1.46 -7.48
C ALA A 11 -31.01 2.39 -7.41
N PHE A 12 -30.85 3.29 -8.39
CA PHE A 12 -29.78 4.30 -8.41
C PHE A 12 -29.82 5.20 -7.17
N HIS A 13 -30.99 5.74 -6.84
CA HIS A 13 -31.15 6.64 -5.69
C HIS A 13 -30.89 5.89 -4.37
N HIS A 14 -31.38 4.66 -4.27
CA HIS A 14 -31.13 3.82 -3.09
C HIS A 14 -29.64 3.51 -2.89
N VAL A 15 -28.88 3.21 -3.94
CA VAL A 15 -27.44 2.99 -3.76
C VAL A 15 -26.69 4.28 -3.42
N CYS A 16 -27.11 5.44 -3.96
CA CYS A 16 -26.59 6.74 -3.54
C CYS A 16 -26.83 7.01 -2.05
N PHE A 17 -28.05 6.74 -1.53
CA PHE A 17 -28.33 6.85 -0.10
C PHE A 17 -27.51 5.87 0.74
N ALA A 18 -27.29 4.65 0.25
CA ALA A 18 -26.44 3.67 0.92
C ALA A 18 -25.01 4.21 1.09
N LEU A 19 -24.44 4.76 0.01
CA LEU A 19 -23.11 5.36 -0.01
C LEU A 19 -23.02 6.60 0.88
N VAL A 20 -23.96 7.54 0.78
CA VAL A 20 -23.95 8.74 1.64
C VAL A 20 -24.08 8.35 3.12
N SER A 21 -24.82 7.29 3.44
CA SER A 21 -24.95 6.83 4.83
C SER A 21 -23.70 6.10 5.35
N SER A 22 -22.93 5.40 4.49
CA SER A 22 -21.72 4.67 4.89
C SER A 22 -20.42 5.50 4.79
N VAL A 23 -20.35 6.36 3.78
CA VAL A 23 -19.19 7.18 3.40
C VAL A 23 -19.32 8.64 3.86
N GLY A 24 -20.55 9.11 4.12
CA GLY A 24 -20.83 10.50 4.52
C GLY A 24 -20.28 10.90 5.89
N HIS A 25 -20.38 12.19 6.19
CA HIS A 25 -19.73 12.84 7.33
C HIS A 25 -20.05 12.18 8.68
N THR A 26 -19.03 12.09 9.53
CA THR A 26 -19.05 11.51 10.88
C THR A 26 -20.18 12.05 11.75
N ASN A 27 -20.57 13.31 11.55
CA ASN A 27 -21.62 14.01 12.31
C ASN A 27 -23.04 13.46 12.10
N TYR A 28 -23.29 12.61 11.10
CA TYR A 28 -24.65 12.08 10.82
C TYR A 28 -24.85 10.62 11.25
N ARG A 29 -23.87 10.00 11.92
CA ARG A 29 -23.97 8.61 12.40
C ARG A 29 -24.79 8.44 13.69
N HIS A 30 -25.76 9.32 13.95
CA HIS A 30 -26.49 9.38 15.22
C HIS A 30 -27.59 8.32 15.43
N SER A 31 -27.67 7.26 14.63
CA SER A 31 -28.61 6.17 14.90
C SER A 31 -28.28 4.88 14.15
N GLU A 32 -28.28 3.75 14.86
CA GLU A 32 -28.22 2.39 14.30
C GLU A 32 -29.40 2.09 13.34
N GLN A 33 -30.46 2.91 13.31
CA GLN A 33 -31.64 2.70 12.47
C GLN A 33 -31.48 3.12 10.98
N HIS A 34 -30.43 3.86 10.61
CA HIS A 34 -30.25 4.38 9.24
C HIS A 34 -29.04 3.79 8.51
N THR A 35 -28.78 2.49 8.71
CA THR A 35 -27.63 1.82 8.11
C THR A 35 -27.71 1.85 6.58
N GLY A 36 -26.60 2.17 5.92
CA GLY A 36 -26.49 2.11 4.45
C GLY A 36 -26.93 0.74 3.88
N GLU A 37 -26.88 -0.30 4.71
CA GLU A 37 -27.33 -1.65 4.39
C GLU A 37 -28.83 -1.73 4.02
N ALA A 38 -29.71 -0.99 4.70
CA ALA A 38 -31.14 -1.01 4.38
C ALA A 38 -31.41 -0.43 2.99
N TYR A 39 -30.73 0.67 2.65
CA TYR A 39 -30.78 1.26 1.32
C TYR A 39 -30.16 0.34 0.27
N PHE A 40 -29.02 -0.30 0.56
CA PHE A 40 -28.39 -1.26 -0.34
C PHE A 40 -29.29 -2.48 -0.62
N LYS A 41 -29.95 -3.02 0.42
CA LYS A 41 -30.92 -4.12 0.28
C LYS A 41 -32.07 -3.72 -0.64
N ARG A 42 -32.61 -2.49 -0.49
CA ARG A 42 -33.66 -1.96 -1.36
C ARG A 42 -33.17 -1.79 -2.81
N ALA A 43 -31.99 -1.22 -3.01
CA ALA A 43 -31.38 -1.10 -4.34
C ALA A 43 -31.26 -2.46 -5.03
N ARG A 44 -30.77 -3.48 -4.31
CA ARG A 44 -30.65 -4.85 -4.83
C ARG A 44 -31.99 -5.49 -5.17
N MET A 45 -33.03 -5.26 -4.36
CA MET A 45 -34.38 -5.76 -4.67
C MET A 45 -34.93 -5.10 -5.94
N LEU A 46 -34.78 -3.79 -6.08
CA LEU A 46 -35.24 -3.02 -7.23
C LEU A 46 -34.49 -3.36 -8.53
N LEU A 47 -33.19 -3.62 -8.43
CA LEU A 47 -32.36 -4.06 -9.56
C LEU A 47 -32.68 -5.50 -9.99
N GLY A 48 -33.26 -6.32 -9.11
CA GLY A 48 -33.57 -7.72 -9.40
C GLY A 48 -32.31 -8.59 -9.55
N ASN A 49 -32.40 -9.65 -10.34
CA ASN A 49 -31.28 -10.57 -10.57
C ASN A 49 -30.26 -9.96 -11.54
N PRO A 50 -29.04 -9.59 -11.11
CA PRO A 50 -28.05 -8.99 -12.00
C PRO A 50 -27.41 -10.00 -12.97
N LEU A 51 -27.66 -11.31 -12.78
CA LEU A 51 -27.24 -12.37 -13.70
C LEU A 51 -28.21 -12.59 -14.86
N ASP A 52 -29.43 -12.03 -14.78
CA ASP A 52 -30.40 -12.09 -15.87
C ASP A 52 -30.01 -11.08 -16.96
N THR A 53 -29.13 -11.53 -17.86
CA THR A 53 -28.57 -10.71 -18.95
C THR A 53 -29.62 -10.22 -19.94
N VAL A 54 -30.81 -10.86 -19.99
CA VAL A 54 -31.91 -10.47 -20.88
C VAL A 54 -32.60 -9.20 -20.39
N ARG A 55 -32.69 -9.01 -19.07
CA ARG A 55 -33.30 -7.82 -18.45
C ARG A 55 -32.32 -6.70 -18.17
N PHE A 56 -31.02 -6.98 -18.27
CA PHE A 56 -29.99 -6.01 -17.95
C PHE A 56 -29.92 -4.89 -18.99
N THR A 57 -30.06 -3.64 -18.54
CA THR A 57 -30.02 -2.46 -19.41
C THR A 57 -28.72 -1.66 -19.21
N PRO A 58 -28.28 -0.84 -20.18
CA PRO A 58 -27.15 0.07 -19.96
C PRO A 58 -27.32 1.02 -18.76
N GLY A 59 -28.57 1.36 -18.40
CA GLY A 59 -28.89 2.18 -17.23
C GLY A 59 -28.59 1.50 -15.89
N ASP A 60 -28.38 0.18 -15.88
CA ASP A 60 -28.02 -0.57 -14.67
C ASP A 60 -26.51 -0.52 -14.37
N VAL A 61 -25.68 -0.14 -15.34
CA VAL A 61 -24.21 -0.08 -15.19
C VAL A 61 -23.78 0.89 -14.09
N PRO A 62 -24.27 2.15 -14.03
CA PRO A 62 -23.97 3.05 -12.91
C PRO A 62 -24.44 2.49 -11.57
N VAL A 63 -25.60 1.81 -11.52
CA VAL A 63 -26.14 1.22 -10.29
C VAL A 63 -25.22 0.12 -9.77
N LEU A 64 -24.85 -0.83 -10.63
CA LEU A 64 -23.92 -1.91 -10.26
C LEU A 64 -22.53 -1.37 -9.86
N THR A 65 -22.04 -0.34 -10.56
CA THR A 65 -20.75 0.29 -10.25
C THR A 65 -20.78 0.92 -8.85
N LEU A 66 -21.84 1.66 -8.52
CA LEU A 66 -22.03 2.23 -7.18
C LEU A 66 -22.27 1.16 -6.11
N MET A 67 -22.94 0.06 -6.46
CA MET A 67 -23.15 -1.07 -5.54
C MET A 67 -21.82 -1.76 -5.24
N ALA A 68 -20.97 -1.97 -6.26
CA ALA A 68 -19.62 -2.48 -6.06
C ALA A 68 -18.78 -1.54 -5.20
N PHE A 69 -18.87 -0.23 -5.45
CA PHE A 69 -18.18 0.78 -4.64
C PHE A 69 -18.65 0.78 -3.17
N TYR A 70 -19.97 0.65 -2.92
CA TYR A 70 -20.48 0.47 -1.56
C TYR A 70 -19.89 -0.78 -0.89
N LEU A 71 -19.85 -1.90 -1.61
CA LEU A 71 -19.29 -3.16 -1.11
C LEU A 71 -17.80 -3.05 -0.83
N ILE A 72 -17.04 -2.27 -1.61
CA ILE A 72 -15.64 -1.92 -1.33
C ILE A 72 -15.53 -1.20 0.01
N GLU A 73 -16.32 -0.15 0.22
CA GLU A 73 -16.26 0.70 1.42
C GLU A 73 -16.68 -0.04 2.70
N ILE A 74 -17.50 -1.09 2.59
CA ILE A 74 -17.81 -1.98 3.73
C ILE A 74 -16.94 -3.25 3.76
N ASN A 75 -15.85 -3.28 3.00
CA ASN A 75 -14.87 -4.36 2.94
C ASN A 75 -15.46 -5.75 2.54
N ARG A 76 -16.46 -5.79 1.66
CA ARG A 76 -17.03 -7.00 1.03
C ARG A 76 -16.46 -7.20 -0.37
N ARG A 77 -15.13 -7.38 -0.44
CA ARG A 77 -14.35 -7.35 -1.69
C ARG A 77 -14.76 -8.40 -2.73
N ASP A 78 -15.03 -9.63 -2.31
CA ASP A 78 -15.47 -10.69 -3.23
C ASP A 78 -16.81 -10.35 -3.89
N ALA A 79 -17.75 -9.82 -3.11
CA ALA A 79 -19.03 -9.38 -3.65
C ALA A 79 -18.84 -8.18 -4.58
N ALA A 80 -18.01 -7.21 -4.22
CA ALA A 80 -17.71 -6.06 -5.07
C ALA A 80 -17.12 -6.50 -6.43
N TYR A 81 -16.17 -7.43 -6.39
CA TYR A 81 -15.53 -8.00 -7.58
C TYR A 81 -16.57 -8.63 -8.53
N MET A 82 -17.52 -9.39 -8.00
CA MET A 82 -18.61 -9.96 -8.81
C MET A 82 -19.50 -8.87 -9.44
N TYR A 83 -19.84 -7.82 -8.70
CA TYR A 83 -20.69 -6.73 -9.23
C TYR A 83 -20.00 -5.95 -10.35
N LEU A 84 -18.69 -5.72 -10.26
CA LEU A 84 -17.91 -5.09 -11.34
C LEU A 84 -17.89 -5.95 -12.60
N GLY A 85 -17.65 -7.26 -12.46
CA GLY A 85 -17.64 -8.18 -13.60
C GLY A 85 -18.98 -8.23 -14.36
N LEU A 86 -20.10 -7.96 -13.68
CA LEU A 86 -21.43 -7.94 -14.30
C LEU A 86 -21.74 -6.62 -15.04
N ALA A 87 -21.08 -5.52 -14.69
CA ALA A 87 -21.38 -4.20 -15.21
C ALA A 87 -20.69 -3.86 -16.55
N VAL A 88 -20.00 -4.82 -17.16
CA VAL A 88 -19.25 -4.65 -18.42
C VAL A 88 -20.18 -4.69 -19.64
N ARG A 89 -20.38 -3.55 -20.32
CA ARG A 89 -21.25 -3.41 -21.50
C ARG A 89 -20.77 -2.32 -22.48
N SER A 90 -21.46 -2.22 -23.62
CA SER A 90 -21.25 -1.16 -24.62
C SER A 90 -21.65 0.22 -24.05
N CYS A 91 -20.86 1.25 -24.40
CA CYS A 91 -21.01 2.61 -23.86
C CYS A 91 -21.07 3.62 -25.02
N PRO A 92 -22.27 3.95 -25.51
CA PRO A 92 -22.43 4.76 -26.72
C PRO A 92 -22.19 6.26 -26.49
N ASP A 93 -22.41 6.76 -25.28
CA ASP A 93 -22.37 8.17 -24.91
C ASP A 93 -21.27 8.48 -23.86
N GLU A 94 -20.95 9.77 -23.69
CA GLU A 94 -19.86 10.23 -22.82
C GLU A 94 -20.07 9.90 -21.33
N PRO A 95 -21.26 10.09 -20.73
CA PRO A 95 -21.54 9.66 -19.35
C PRO A 95 -21.31 8.17 -19.11
N SER A 96 -21.83 7.30 -19.99
CA SER A 96 -21.64 5.84 -19.86
C SER A 96 -20.18 5.45 -20.06
N ARG A 97 -19.48 6.10 -21.01
CA ARG A 97 -18.05 5.90 -21.22
C ARG A 97 -17.22 6.25 -19.98
N ARG A 98 -17.52 7.37 -19.30
CA ARG A 98 -16.86 7.73 -18.04
C ARG A 98 -17.17 6.76 -16.90
N THR A 99 -18.41 6.29 -16.82
CA THR A 99 -18.80 5.24 -15.87
C THR A 99 -18.01 3.97 -16.10
N MET A 100 -17.85 3.55 -17.35
CA MET A 100 -17.10 2.36 -17.72
C MET A 100 -15.60 2.48 -17.44
N TRP A 101 -14.99 3.64 -17.68
CA TRP A 101 -13.60 3.87 -17.28
C TRP A 101 -13.42 3.97 -15.75
N THR A 102 -14.45 4.41 -15.02
CA THR A 102 -14.46 4.35 -13.55
C THR A 102 -14.52 2.91 -13.07
N LEU A 103 -15.39 2.09 -13.67
CA LEU A 103 -15.46 0.65 -13.42
C LEU A 103 -14.11 -0.03 -13.70
N TYR A 104 -13.46 0.32 -14.81
CA TYR A 104 -12.11 -0.18 -15.14
C TYR A 104 -11.11 0.12 -14.03
N VAL A 105 -11.07 1.35 -13.51
CA VAL A 105 -10.16 1.73 -12.42
C VAL A 105 -10.45 0.93 -11.15
N LEU A 106 -11.72 0.74 -10.78
CA LEU A 106 -12.12 -0.06 -9.63
C LEU A 106 -11.77 -1.54 -9.78
N ASP A 107 -11.95 -2.11 -10.98
CA ASP A 107 -11.62 -3.50 -11.30
C ASP A 107 -10.11 -3.75 -11.15
N ARG A 108 -9.26 -2.88 -11.72
CA ARG A 108 -7.81 -2.98 -11.57
C ARG A 108 -7.36 -2.82 -10.12
N TRP A 109 -7.94 -1.87 -9.40
CA TRP A 109 -7.62 -1.68 -8.00
C TRP A 109 -8.00 -2.90 -7.14
N LEU A 110 -9.18 -3.48 -7.34
CA LEU A 110 -9.58 -4.72 -6.66
C LEU A 110 -8.73 -5.92 -7.07
N SER A 111 -8.36 -6.03 -8.34
CA SER A 111 -7.45 -7.06 -8.84
C SER A 111 -6.10 -7.01 -8.11
N VAL A 112 -5.48 -5.82 -8.02
CA VAL A 112 -4.25 -5.59 -7.27
C VAL A 112 -4.43 -5.94 -5.80
N LEU A 113 -5.53 -5.50 -5.19
CA LEU A 113 -5.80 -5.71 -3.77
C LEU A 113 -6.02 -7.18 -3.40
N MET A 114 -6.65 -7.95 -4.29
CA MET A 114 -7.04 -9.34 -4.06
C MET A 114 -6.02 -10.35 -4.60
N GLY A 115 -5.01 -9.90 -5.35
CA GLY A 115 -4.06 -10.78 -6.04
C GLY A 115 -4.71 -11.65 -7.12
N ARG A 116 -5.80 -11.17 -7.73
CA ARG A 116 -6.54 -11.91 -8.76
C ARG A 116 -6.38 -11.22 -10.11
N PRO A 117 -6.42 -11.96 -11.25
CA PRO A 117 -6.54 -11.32 -12.55
C PRO A 117 -7.78 -10.41 -12.60
N PRO A 118 -7.71 -9.28 -13.31
CA PRO A 118 -8.83 -8.37 -13.48
C PRO A 118 -9.97 -9.00 -14.31
N THR A 119 -11.21 -8.54 -14.11
CA THR A 119 -12.38 -9.13 -14.79
C THR A 119 -12.39 -8.85 -16.29
N ILE A 120 -11.72 -7.80 -16.73
CA ILE A 120 -11.64 -7.39 -18.14
C ILE A 120 -10.18 -7.46 -18.59
N ALA A 121 -9.89 -8.05 -19.75
CA ALA A 121 -8.56 -7.94 -20.36
C ALA A 121 -8.38 -6.56 -21.01
N ASP A 122 -7.19 -5.94 -20.90
CA ASP A 122 -6.93 -4.64 -21.54
C ASP A 122 -7.16 -4.71 -23.05
N GLU A 123 -6.82 -5.84 -23.66
CA GLU A 123 -6.95 -6.13 -25.07
C GLU A 123 -8.42 -6.29 -25.51
N ALA A 124 -9.35 -6.50 -24.58
CA ALA A 124 -10.78 -6.55 -24.86
C ALA A 124 -11.42 -5.15 -24.90
N ILE A 125 -10.74 -4.13 -24.37
CA ILE A 125 -11.29 -2.77 -24.29
C ILE A 125 -11.02 -2.04 -25.60
N ARG A 126 -12.09 -1.84 -26.38
CA ARG A 126 -12.08 -1.04 -27.61
C ARG A 126 -12.64 0.37 -27.41
N LEU A 127 -12.93 0.75 -26.17
CA LEU A 127 -13.50 2.06 -25.84
C LEU A 127 -12.44 3.15 -25.96
N VAL A 128 -12.85 4.30 -26.51
CA VAL A 128 -12.03 5.51 -26.54
C VAL A 128 -11.95 6.09 -25.12
N LEU A 129 -10.84 6.73 -24.77
CA LEU A 129 -10.69 7.46 -23.51
C LEU A 129 -11.71 8.61 -23.38
N PRO A 130 -12.10 9.00 -22.16
CA PRO A 130 -13.00 10.14 -21.94
C PRO A 130 -12.42 11.42 -22.55
N SER A 131 -13.31 12.31 -22.99
CA SER A 131 -12.97 13.58 -23.63
C SER A 131 -13.92 14.69 -23.21
N ASP A 132 -13.38 15.88 -23.00
CA ASP A 132 -14.16 17.07 -22.66
C ASP A 132 -14.79 17.75 -23.89
N ALA A 133 -14.35 17.39 -25.10
CA ALA A 133 -14.86 17.97 -26.35
C ALA A 133 -16.36 17.71 -26.58
N VAL A 134 -16.90 16.61 -26.04
CA VAL A 134 -18.31 16.22 -26.22
C VAL A 134 -19.22 16.91 -25.21
N ILE A 135 -18.69 17.43 -24.10
CA ILE A 135 -19.46 18.10 -23.03
C ILE A 135 -20.13 19.37 -23.56
N VAL A 136 -19.44 20.10 -24.43
CA VAL A 136 -19.86 21.41 -24.95
C VAL A 136 -21.16 21.37 -25.77
N THR A 137 -21.59 20.20 -26.25
CA THR A 137 -22.72 20.10 -27.20
C THR A 137 -23.97 19.35 -26.72
N LYS A 138 -23.90 18.52 -25.65
CA LYS A 138 -25.01 17.61 -25.27
C LYS A 138 -25.31 17.45 -23.77
N CYS A 139 -24.54 18.05 -22.86
CA CYS A 139 -24.77 17.91 -21.40
C CYS A 139 -24.92 19.28 -20.72
N PRO A 140 -26.16 19.77 -20.48
CA PRO A 140 -26.39 21.10 -19.90
C PRO A 140 -25.97 21.24 -18.42
N SER A 141 -25.66 20.15 -17.72
CA SER A 141 -25.21 20.15 -16.32
C SER A 141 -23.69 20.12 -16.12
N GLY A 142 -22.89 20.00 -17.19
CA GLY A 142 -21.41 19.98 -17.13
C GLY A 142 -20.84 18.75 -16.41
N LEU A 143 -20.28 17.78 -17.14
CA LEU A 143 -19.49 16.70 -16.52
C LEU A 143 -18.16 17.28 -15.99
N PRO A 144 -17.56 16.68 -14.94
CA PRO A 144 -16.24 17.11 -14.45
C PRO A 144 -15.16 16.93 -15.52
N SER A 145 -14.00 17.58 -15.36
CA SER A 145 -12.86 17.41 -16.28
C SER A 145 -12.49 15.93 -16.46
N SER A 146 -12.24 15.51 -17.69
CA SER A 146 -11.81 14.14 -18.01
C SER A 146 -10.39 13.82 -17.51
N ALA A 147 -9.58 14.85 -17.23
CA ALA A 147 -8.16 14.69 -16.95
C ALA A 147 -7.88 13.76 -15.77
N GLY A 148 -8.59 13.93 -14.64
CA GLY A 148 -8.39 13.10 -13.45
C GLY A 148 -8.70 11.62 -13.72
N LEU A 149 -9.81 11.34 -14.41
CA LEU A 149 -10.18 9.97 -14.78
C LEU A 149 -9.17 9.36 -15.75
N ARG A 150 -8.67 10.13 -16.73
CA ARG A 150 -7.63 9.66 -17.66
C ARG A 150 -6.33 9.32 -16.93
N ALA A 151 -5.90 10.16 -15.99
CA ALA A 151 -4.72 9.92 -15.19
C ALA A 151 -4.85 8.64 -14.34
N HIS A 152 -6.04 8.39 -13.75
CA HIS A 152 -6.32 7.13 -13.06
C HIS A 152 -6.32 5.92 -14.00
N VAL A 153 -6.88 6.03 -15.21
CA VAL A 153 -6.84 4.95 -16.21
C VAL A 153 -5.39 4.60 -16.58
N GLU A 154 -4.54 5.60 -16.76
CA GLU A 154 -3.11 5.40 -17.04
C GLU A 154 -2.40 4.69 -15.89
N LEU A 155 -2.60 5.13 -14.64
CA LEU A 155 -2.08 4.40 -13.46
C LEU A 155 -2.61 2.96 -13.38
N SER A 156 -3.88 2.74 -13.69
CA SER A 156 -4.49 1.41 -13.68
C SER A 156 -3.89 0.46 -14.73
N ARG A 157 -3.41 0.99 -15.85
CA ARG A 157 -2.63 0.21 -16.84
C ARG A 157 -1.24 -0.14 -16.31
N ILE A 158 -0.58 0.81 -15.63
CA ILE A 158 0.72 0.56 -14.98
C ILE A 158 0.55 -0.48 -13.86
N SER A 159 -0.52 -0.41 -13.06
CA SER A 159 -0.78 -1.41 -12.02
C SER A 159 -1.00 -2.80 -12.61
N ASN A 160 -1.67 -2.90 -13.77
CA ASN A 160 -1.84 -4.16 -14.48
C ASN A 160 -0.50 -4.73 -14.94
N TYR A 161 0.40 -3.90 -15.47
CA TYR A 161 1.77 -4.31 -15.80
C TYR A 161 2.51 -4.84 -14.58
N ILE A 162 2.47 -4.13 -13.44
CA ILE A 162 3.13 -4.57 -12.20
C ILE A 162 2.59 -5.93 -11.74
N VAL A 163 1.27 -6.11 -11.69
CA VAL A 163 0.63 -7.37 -11.26
C VAL A 163 0.95 -8.54 -12.20
N CYS A 164 0.86 -8.34 -13.51
CA CYS A 164 1.10 -9.39 -14.50
C CYS A 164 2.59 -9.74 -14.63
N GLU A 165 3.46 -8.73 -14.70
CA GLU A 165 4.87 -8.93 -15.06
C GLU A 165 5.78 -9.02 -13.85
N THR A 166 5.57 -8.20 -12.81
CA THR A 166 6.40 -8.22 -11.59
C THR A 166 5.97 -9.34 -10.64
N PHE A 167 4.66 -9.58 -10.50
CA PHE A 167 4.12 -10.61 -9.59
C PHE A 167 3.72 -11.92 -10.30
N LYS A 168 3.87 -12.00 -11.63
CA LYS A 168 3.66 -13.22 -12.43
C LYS A 168 2.29 -13.89 -12.21
N ILE A 169 1.25 -13.10 -11.88
CA ILE A 169 -0.13 -13.60 -11.71
C ILE A 169 -0.73 -14.03 -13.06
N ALA A 170 -0.32 -13.38 -14.16
CA ALA A 170 -0.65 -13.74 -15.54
C ALA A 170 0.39 -13.12 -16.50
N PRO A 171 1.62 -13.65 -16.56
CA PRO A 171 2.70 -13.06 -17.34
C PRO A 171 2.42 -13.13 -18.83
N ARG A 172 2.78 -12.08 -19.57
CA ARG A 172 2.66 -12.07 -21.04
C ARG A 172 3.77 -12.86 -21.72
N GLN A 173 4.92 -13.05 -21.05
CA GLN A 173 6.05 -13.84 -21.52
C GLN A 173 6.78 -14.54 -20.36
N ASP A 174 7.18 -15.80 -20.56
CA ASP A 174 7.96 -16.59 -19.60
C ASP A 174 9.45 -16.61 -19.99
N GLY A 175 10.30 -15.90 -19.24
CA GLY A 175 11.75 -15.91 -19.45
C GLY A 175 12.54 -15.75 -18.13
N PRO A 176 13.65 -16.49 -17.94
CA PRO A 176 14.29 -16.68 -16.64
C PRO A 176 15.04 -15.46 -16.05
N ASN A 177 15.30 -14.39 -16.82
CA ASN A 177 16.08 -13.21 -16.39
C ASN A 177 15.28 -11.88 -16.36
N GLN A 178 13.95 -11.93 -16.28
CA GLN A 178 13.10 -10.73 -16.47
C GLN A 178 12.77 -9.95 -15.18
N SER A 179 12.99 -10.48 -13.97
CA SER A 179 12.41 -9.91 -12.76
C SER A 179 12.96 -8.53 -12.38
N ALA A 180 14.28 -8.36 -12.34
CA ALA A 180 14.92 -7.08 -12.00
C ALA A 180 14.64 -6.00 -13.07
N SER A 181 14.71 -6.37 -14.35
CA SER A 181 14.41 -5.44 -15.46
C SER A 181 12.94 -5.01 -15.49
N THR A 182 12.01 -5.86 -15.03
CA THR A 182 10.58 -5.52 -14.93
C THR A 182 10.31 -4.48 -13.83
N ILE A 183 11.02 -4.56 -12.70
CA ILE A 183 10.89 -3.58 -11.61
C ILE A 183 11.33 -2.19 -12.09
N ASP A 184 12.50 -2.10 -12.72
CA ASP A 184 13.01 -0.82 -13.24
C ASP A 184 12.11 -0.25 -14.34
N THR A 185 11.59 -1.12 -15.22
CA THR A 185 10.61 -0.71 -16.23
C THR A 185 9.34 -0.13 -15.60
N ALA A 186 8.80 -0.79 -14.56
CA ALA A 186 7.62 -0.28 -13.85
C ALA A 186 7.90 1.07 -13.17
N LEU A 187 9.08 1.26 -12.59
CA LEU A 187 9.49 2.54 -12.01
C LEU A 187 9.62 3.64 -13.08
N GLU A 188 10.18 3.32 -14.24
CA GLU A 188 10.28 4.26 -15.37
C GLU A 188 8.88 4.65 -15.89
N MET A 189 7.95 3.70 -15.99
CA MET A 189 6.55 3.98 -16.36
C MET A 189 5.88 4.91 -15.35
N LEU A 190 6.09 4.69 -14.06
CA LEU A 190 5.54 5.53 -12.98
C LEU A 190 6.13 6.95 -13.03
N HIS A 191 7.46 7.07 -13.19
CA HIS A 191 8.13 8.36 -13.33
C HIS A 191 7.65 9.13 -14.57
N THR A 192 7.56 8.45 -15.71
CA THR A 192 7.07 9.03 -16.97
C THR A 192 5.63 9.52 -16.81
N TRP A 193 4.76 8.72 -16.19
CA TRP A 193 3.39 9.12 -15.90
C TRP A 193 3.34 10.40 -15.05
N GLN A 194 4.13 10.49 -13.98
CA GLN A 194 4.15 11.67 -13.12
C GLN A 194 4.62 12.92 -13.88
N TRP A 195 5.64 12.79 -14.74
CA TRP A 195 6.18 13.88 -15.55
C TRP A 195 5.17 14.37 -16.61
N GLN A 196 4.38 13.46 -17.19
CA GLN A 196 3.38 13.77 -18.22
C GLN A 196 2.05 14.29 -17.67
N LEU A 197 1.86 14.33 -16.34
CA LEU A 197 0.62 14.80 -15.75
C LEU A 197 0.31 16.26 -16.16
N PRO A 198 -0.94 16.57 -16.53
CA PRO A 198 -1.40 17.94 -16.73
C PRO A 198 -1.14 18.80 -15.48
N HIS A 199 -0.79 20.07 -15.67
CA HIS A 199 -0.45 21.01 -14.58
C HIS A 199 -1.50 21.03 -13.44
N GLN A 200 -2.80 20.96 -13.79
CA GLN A 200 -3.91 20.94 -12.83
C GLN A 200 -3.99 19.68 -11.95
N LEU A 201 -3.20 18.64 -12.26
CA LEU A 201 -3.11 17.38 -11.49
C LEU A 201 -1.74 17.19 -10.85
N GLN A 202 -0.79 18.10 -11.08
CA GLN A 202 0.54 18.01 -10.50
C GLN A 202 0.49 18.39 -9.02
N MET A 203 1.19 17.63 -8.18
CA MET A 203 1.26 17.90 -6.75
C MET A 203 2.37 18.92 -6.45
N PRO A 204 2.06 20.06 -5.81
CA PRO A 204 3.06 21.03 -5.39
C PRO A 204 4.04 20.43 -4.37
N ALA A 205 5.24 21.01 -4.27
CA ALA A 205 6.28 20.55 -3.36
C ALA A 205 5.82 20.53 -1.88
N ASP A 206 5.09 21.58 -1.48
CA ASP A 206 4.56 21.78 -0.11
C ASP A 206 3.29 20.95 0.19
N LEU A 207 2.80 20.18 -0.79
CA LEU A 207 1.58 19.37 -0.75
C LEU A 207 0.26 20.13 -0.64
N ASN A 208 0.27 21.45 -0.88
CA ASN A 208 -0.94 22.25 -0.79
C ASN A 208 -1.58 22.40 -2.17
N HIS A 209 -2.35 21.39 -2.60
CA HIS A 209 -3.13 21.45 -3.83
C HIS A 209 -4.55 21.99 -3.56
N GLU A 210 -5.09 22.81 -4.47
CA GLU A 210 -6.44 23.40 -4.33
C GLU A 210 -7.55 22.36 -4.29
N ASP A 211 -7.40 21.30 -5.08
CA ASP A 211 -8.29 20.13 -5.07
C ASP A 211 -7.70 19.01 -4.19
N PRO A 212 -8.29 18.72 -3.01
CA PRO A 212 -7.83 17.65 -2.14
C PRO A 212 -7.91 16.26 -2.76
N THR A 213 -8.74 16.05 -3.80
CA THR A 213 -8.85 14.75 -4.47
C THR A 213 -7.58 14.38 -5.23
N CYS A 214 -6.74 15.36 -5.60
CA CYS A 214 -5.41 15.11 -6.15
C CYS A 214 -4.51 14.36 -5.14
N CYS A 215 -4.75 14.47 -3.82
CA CYS A 215 -4.01 13.68 -2.84
C CYS A 215 -4.21 12.18 -3.11
N ILE A 216 -5.44 11.73 -3.40
CA ILE A 216 -5.72 10.32 -3.67
C ILE A 216 -5.04 9.83 -4.95
N LEU A 217 -4.98 10.66 -5.99
CA LEU A 217 -4.29 10.32 -7.24
C LEU A 217 -2.79 10.07 -7.00
N HIS A 218 -2.13 10.98 -6.29
CA HIS A 218 -0.71 10.85 -5.94
C HIS A 218 -0.47 9.75 -4.90
N MET A 219 -1.42 9.49 -4.00
CA MET A 219 -1.33 8.35 -3.10
C MET A 219 -1.38 7.01 -3.84
N ALA A 220 -2.23 6.91 -4.86
CA ALA A 220 -2.30 5.72 -5.72
C ALA A 220 -0.97 5.52 -6.47
N HIS A 221 -0.38 6.58 -7.02
CA HIS A 221 0.94 6.53 -7.65
C HIS A 221 2.04 6.02 -6.69
N ASN A 222 2.15 6.64 -5.50
CA ASN A 222 3.11 6.23 -4.48
C ASN A 222 2.85 4.80 -3.97
N GLN A 223 1.59 4.37 -3.90
CA GLN A 223 1.27 2.98 -3.58
C GLN A 223 1.78 2.01 -4.65
N LEU A 224 1.74 2.36 -5.93
CA LEU A 224 2.33 1.53 -6.98
C LEU A 224 3.85 1.50 -6.90
N MET A 225 4.50 2.60 -6.54
CA MET A 225 5.94 2.61 -6.23
C MET A 225 6.26 1.62 -5.10
N VAL A 226 5.54 1.71 -3.97
CA VAL A 226 5.67 0.76 -2.83
C VAL A 226 5.40 -0.68 -3.28
N LEU A 227 4.35 -0.92 -4.07
CA LEU A 227 4.01 -2.24 -4.57
C LEU A 227 5.14 -2.85 -5.43
N THR A 228 5.76 -2.04 -6.29
CA THR A 228 6.86 -2.45 -7.17
C THR A 228 8.13 -2.76 -6.39
N THR A 229 8.47 -1.95 -5.38
CA THR A 229 9.75 -2.06 -4.65
C THR A 229 9.68 -2.91 -3.38
N ARG A 230 8.48 -3.17 -2.83
CA ARG A 230 8.33 -3.93 -1.56
C ARG A 230 9.00 -5.31 -1.56
N PRO A 231 9.09 -6.10 -2.65
CA PRO A 231 9.76 -7.41 -2.58
C PRO A 231 11.24 -7.27 -2.25
N ILE A 232 11.92 -6.29 -2.85
CA ILE A 232 13.33 -5.97 -2.58
C ILE A 232 13.47 -5.44 -1.13
N PHE A 233 12.59 -4.52 -0.74
CA PHE A 233 12.58 -3.97 0.62
C PHE A 233 12.41 -5.07 1.68
N PHE A 234 11.44 -5.99 1.51
CA PHE A 234 11.23 -7.08 2.47
C PHE A 234 12.37 -8.09 2.48
N ALA A 235 13.01 -8.37 1.34
CA ALA A 235 14.21 -9.19 1.32
C ALA A 235 15.34 -8.55 2.15
N ALA A 236 15.53 -7.24 2.01
CA ALA A 236 16.52 -6.51 2.79
C ALA A 236 16.20 -6.49 4.30
N VAL A 237 14.91 -6.31 4.68
CA VAL A 237 14.48 -6.43 6.08
C VAL A 237 14.77 -7.83 6.64
N LYS A 238 14.46 -8.89 5.90
CA LYS A 238 14.74 -10.28 6.32
C LYS A 238 16.23 -10.52 6.51
N GLN A 239 17.05 -10.06 5.56
CA GLN A 239 18.49 -10.18 5.65
C GLN A 239 19.04 -9.39 6.85
N ALA A 240 18.55 -8.18 7.10
CA ALA A 240 18.95 -7.37 8.25
C ALA A 240 18.62 -8.06 9.58
N VAL A 241 17.41 -8.62 9.70
CA VAL A 241 16.99 -9.40 10.88
C VAL A 241 17.84 -10.66 11.04
N ALA A 242 18.14 -11.36 9.95
CA ALA A 242 18.90 -12.62 9.98
C ALA A 242 20.37 -12.40 10.35
N GLN A 243 21.04 -11.45 9.69
CA GLN A 243 22.42 -11.09 9.97
C GLN A 243 22.58 -10.68 11.44
N ARG A 244 21.67 -9.85 11.97
CA ARG A 244 21.69 -9.46 13.39
C ARG A 244 21.45 -10.61 14.35
N SER A 245 20.56 -11.55 13.98
CA SER A 245 20.24 -12.69 14.85
C SER A 245 21.41 -13.68 14.97
N ILE A 246 22.26 -13.77 13.94
CA ILE A 246 23.41 -14.69 13.90
C ILE A 246 24.72 -14.00 14.32
N HIS A 247 24.99 -12.80 13.82
CA HIS A 247 26.28 -12.11 13.99
C HIS A 247 26.25 -11.01 15.06
N GLY A 248 25.07 -10.72 15.63
CA GLY A 248 24.87 -9.63 16.60
C GLY A 248 24.91 -8.22 16.01
N GLU A 249 25.35 -8.08 14.76
CA GLU A 249 25.46 -6.80 14.04
C GLU A 249 24.90 -6.92 12.62
N TYR A 250 24.43 -5.79 12.10
CA TYR A 250 24.14 -5.63 10.67
C TYR A 250 25.18 -4.71 10.08
N LEU A 251 26.04 -5.28 9.25
CA LEU A 251 26.91 -4.51 8.38
C LEU A 251 26.14 -4.26 7.08
N PRO A 252 25.93 -3.00 6.69
CA PRO A 252 25.43 -2.63 5.36
C PRO A 252 26.35 -3.12 4.23
N GLU A 253 26.45 -4.42 3.97
CA GLU A 253 27.08 -4.93 2.75
C GLU A 253 26.10 -4.79 1.57
N GLU A 254 26.62 -4.36 0.41
CA GLU A 254 26.08 -4.23 -0.98
C GLU A 254 24.56 -4.01 -1.20
N PHE A 255 23.66 -4.69 -0.49
CA PHE A 255 22.21 -4.52 -0.53
C PHE A 255 21.71 -3.14 -0.10
N ASP A 256 22.37 -2.47 0.85
CA ASP A 256 22.03 -1.10 1.27
C ASP A 256 22.33 -0.06 0.15
N GLN A 257 23.01 -0.45 -0.93
CA GLN A 257 23.23 0.37 -2.13
C GLN A 257 22.18 0.15 -3.22
N THR A 258 21.15 -0.68 -2.97
CA THR A 258 20.09 -0.92 -3.94
C THR A 258 19.14 0.29 -3.97
N PRO A 259 19.03 1.03 -5.10
CA PRO A 259 18.28 2.29 -5.16
C PRO A 259 16.79 2.13 -4.82
N HIS A 260 16.25 0.91 -4.91
CA HIS A 260 14.84 0.59 -4.68
C HIS A 260 14.40 0.72 -3.21
N ILE A 261 15.30 0.54 -2.23
CA ILE A 261 14.97 0.65 -0.80
C ILE A 261 14.61 2.11 -0.44
N PRO A 262 15.47 3.12 -0.72
CA PRO A 262 15.11 4.52 -0.52
C PRO A 262 13.84 4.93 -1.26
N ILE A 263 13.64 4.44 -2.49
CA ILE A 263 12.42 4.70 -3.29
C ILE A 263 11.17 4.19 -2.55
N CYS A 264 11.22 2.97 -2.01
CA CYS A 264 10.12 2.38 -1.25
C CYS A 264 9.75 3.23 -0.02
N CYS A 265 10.76 3.60 0.79
CA CYS A 265 10.57 4.39 2.00
C CYS A 265 10.06 5.80 1.68
N ALA A 266 10.62 6.46 0.67
CA ALA A 266 10.20 7.79 0.24
C ALA A 266 8.74 7.81 -0.24
N ALA A 267 8.34 6.81 -1.03
CA ALA A 267 6.96 6.67 -1.49
C ALA A 267 5.98 6.40 -0.33
N ALA A 268 6.34 5.53 0.62
CA ALA A 268 5.57 5.28 1.83
C ALA A 268 5.43 6.54 2.69
N HIS A 269 6.52 7.26 2.92
CA HIS A 269 6.50 8.51 3.65
C HIS A 269 5.59 9.55 2.97
N ARG A 270 5.73 9.72 1.65
CA ARG A 270 4.92 10.66 0.88
C ARG A 270 3.43 10.33 0.94
N ASN A 271 3.06 9.05 0.97
CA ASN A 271 1.69 8.60 1.17
C ASN A 271 1.09 9.06 2.49
N LEU A 272 1.84 8.97 3.60
CA LEU A 272 1.35 9.42 4.90
C LEU A 272 1.21 10.94 4.96
N GLN A 273 2.14 11.70 4.37
CA GLN A 273 2.02 13.15 4.26
C GLN A 273 0.77 13.56 3.45
N LEU A 274 0.51 12.90 2.32
CA LEU A 274 -0.67 13.14 1.49
C LEU A 274 -1.97 12.78 2.23
N ALA A 275 -1.98 11.68 2.98
CA ALA A 275 -3.12 11.28 3.79
C ALA A 275 -3.44 12.33 4.87
N GLN A 276 -2.42 12.84 5.57
CA GLN A 276 -2.58 13.93 6.54
C GLN A 276 -3.18 15.18 5.89
N ARG A 277 -2.70 15.56 4.70
CA ARG A 277 -3.23 16.71 3.96
C ARG A 277 -4.69 16.51 3.55
N LEU A 278 -5.04 15.32 3.08
CA LEU A 278 -6.42 14.97 2.74
C LEU A 278 -7.32 15.09 3.98
N ILE A 279 -6.93 14.54 5.12
CA ILE A 279 -7.72 14.63 6.36
C ILE A 279 -7.85 16.09 6.83
N LYS A 280 -6.75 16.87 6.79
CA LYS A 280 -6.76 18.30 7.15
C LYS A 280 -7.71 19.13 6.27
N SER A 281 -7.99 18.69 5.05
CA SER A 281 -9.00 19.33 4.18
C SER A 281 -10.46 19.02 4.56
N GLY A 282 -10.68 18.21 5.60
CA GLY A 282 -12.01 17.76 6.03
C GLY A 282 -12.54 16.54 5.25
N ARG A 283 -11.71 15.94 4.39
CA ARG A 283 -12.06 14.72 3.64
C ARG A 283 -11.69 13.48 4.46
N ARG A 284 -12.54 12.45 4.40
CA ARG A 284 -12.28 11.14 5.04
C ARG A 284 -11.44 10.25 4.13
N LEU A 285 -10.59 9.41 4.73
CA LEU A 285 -9.94 8.31 4.02
C LEU A 285 -10.96 7.22 3.70
N LEU A 286 -11.20 7.01 2.41
CA LEU A 286 -11.94 5.86 1.91
C LEU A 286 -11.11 4.59 1.99
N GLN A 287 -11.71 3.44 1.70
CA GLN A 287 -11.04 2.14 1.80
C GLN A 287 -9.69 2.11 1.06
N ALA A 288 -9.61 2.67 -0.15
CA ALA A 288 -8.34 2.80 -0.90
C ALA A 288 -7.29 3.62 -0.14
N GLY A 289 -7.68 4.77 0.42
CA GLY A 289 -6.79 5.62 1.22
C GLY A 289 -6.28 4.91 2.48
N LEU A 290 -7.15 4.18 3.18
CA LEU A 290 -6.76 3.38 4.35
C LEU A 290 -5.74 2.30 3.96
N HIS A 291 -5.94 1.61 2.84
CA HIS A 291 -4.97 0.64 2.32
C HIS A 291 -3.59 1.28 2.08
N PHE A 292 -3.56 2.47 1.48
CA PHE A 292 -2.32 3.19 1.20
C PHE A 292 -1.60 3.59 2.50
N VAL A 293 -2.35 4.09 3.49
CA VAL A 293 -1.81 4.44 4.82
C VAL A 293 -1.26 3.21 5.54
N PHE A 294 -2.01 2.10 5.56
CA PHE A 294 -1.57 0.86 6.21
C PHE A 294 -0.27 0.33 5.62
N ASN A 295 -0.21 0.17 4.29
CA ASN A 295 0.99 -0.33 3.62
C ASN A 295 2.19 0.57 3.88
N SER A 296 1.98 1.89 3.86
CA SER A 296 3.04 2.87 4.11
C SER A 296 3.57 2.80 5.54
N ALA A 297 2.67 2.69 6.54
CA ALA A 297 3.05 2.54 7.94
C ALA A 297 3.85 1.25 8.17
N VAL A 298 3.45 0.12 7.55
CA VAL A 298 4.20 -1.14 7.62
C VAL A 298 5.62 -0.98 7.06
N ILE A 299 5.80 -0.30 5.92
CA ILE A 299 7.14 -0.06 5.35
C ILE A 299 8.01 0.76 6.33
N LEU A 300 7.49 1.87 6.86
CA LEU A 300 8.26 2.72 7.79
C LEU A 300 8.56 2.04 9.13
N LEU A 301 7.64 1.22 9.64
CA LEU A 301 7.88 0.41 10.84
C LEU A 301 8.97 -0.63 10.58
N LEU A 302 8.90 -1.36 9.46
CA LEU A 302 9.89 -2.37 9.12
C LEU A 302 11.27 -1.78 8.79
N GLN A 303 11.33 -0.54 8.31
CA GLN A 303 12.59 0.18 8.08
C GLN A 303 13.42 0.28 9.37
N ARG A 304 12.77 0.27 10.55
CA ARG A 304 13.47 0.26 11.85
C ARG A 304 14.39 -0.95 12.02
N PHE A 305 14.07 -2.11 11.43
CA PHE A 305 14.92 -3.30 11.44
C PHE A 305 16.19 -3.17 10.60
N MET A 306 16.21 -2.28 9.60
CA MET A 306 17.37 -2.11 8.71
C MET A 306 18.37 -1.07 9.24
N ARG A 307 18.03 -0.32 10.30
CA ARG A 307 18.88 0.75 10.85
C ARG A 307 20.24 0.23 11.32
N SER A 308 21.33 0.65 10.69
CA SER A 308 22.69 0.29 11.10
C SER A 308 22.99 0.73 12.54
N THR A 309 23.67 -0.13 13.31
CA THR A 309 24.40 0.25 14.53
C THR A 309 25.66 1.02 14.14
N ALA A 310 25.53 2.25 13.65
CA ALA A 310 26.72 3.06 13.41
C ALA A 310 27.39 3.35 14.77
N GLN A 311 28.60 2.80 14.98
CA GLN A 311 29.43 3.15 16.12
C GLN A 311 29.70 4.67 16.11
N PRO A 312 29.66 5.37 17.26
CA PRO A 312 30.33 6.65 17.35
C PRO A 312 31.83 6.38 17.27
N GLU A 313 32.44 6.63 16.12
CA GLU A 313 33.90 6.61 15.99
C GLU A 313 34.49 7.56 17.05
N PHE A 314 35.30 7.00 17.95
CA PHE A 314 36.08 7.78 18.91
C PHE A 314 37.17 8.55 18.15
N GLY A 315 36.84 9.74 17.67
CA GLY A 315 37.75 10.61 16.95
C GLY A 315 37.36 12.09 17.05
N THR A 316 37.89 12.76 18.07
CA THR A 316 37.92 14.23 18.30
C THR A 316 36.58 14.99 18.53
N PRO A 317 36.55 15.96 19.47
CA PRO A 317 35.37 16.75 19.78
C PRO A 317 35.17 17.83 18.72
N SER A 318 34.58 17.46 17.58
CA SER A 318 34.04 18.40 16.61
C SER A 318 32.51 18.29 16.62
N VAL A 319 31.86 19.43 16.80
CA VAL A 319 30.41 19.73 16.73
C VAL A 319 29.52 18.53 16.38
N ARG A 320 28.78 18.03 17.38
CA ARG A 320 27.70 17.04 17.23
C ARG A 320 26.73 17.49 16.14
N SER A 321 26.94 17.00 14.92
CA SER A 321 25.89 16.94 13.91
C SER A 321 25.19 15.59 14.12
N PRO A 322 23.88 15.55 14.33
CA PRO A 322 23.15 14.29 14.39
C PRO A 322 23.44 13.49 13.11
N SER A 323 23.71 12.19 13.23
CA SER A 323 23.93 11.33 12.05
C SER A 323 22.70 11.43 11.13
N VAL A 324 22.89 11.39 9.82
CA VAL A 324 21.79 11.49 8.83
C VAL A 324 20.65 10.50 9.13
N ALA A 325 20.99 9.33 9.67
CA ALA A 325 20.04 8.33 10.14
C ALA A 325 19.20 8.79 11.36
N SER A 326 19.78 9.52 12.31
CA SER A 326 19.03 10.08 13.45
C SER A 326 18.08 11.21 13.05
N VAL A 327 18.42 12.01 12.04
CA VAL A 327 17.57 13.10 11.52
C VAL A 327 16.35 12.56 10.76
N GLN A 328 16.52 11.50 9.96
CA GLN A 328 15.40 10.85 9.26
C GLN A 328 14.43 10.14 10.22
N ASN A 329 14.88 9.75 11.43
CA ASN A 329 14.06 9.04 12.40
C ASN A 329 13.02 9.94 13.10
N GLU A 330 13.39 11.17 13.46
CA GLU A 330 12.42 12.14 14.01
C GLU A 330 11.37 12.55 12.97
N GLU A 331 11.70 12.48 11.68
CA GLU A 331 10.80 12.85 10.59
C GLU A 331 9.67 11.83 10.36
N PHE A 332 9.91 10.54 10.64
CA PHE A 332 8.94 9.47 10.33
C PHE A 332 7.99 9.15 11.48
N GLU A 333 8.43 9.29 12.73
CA GLU A 333 7.64 8.99 13.92
C GLU A 333 6.25 9.67 13.96
N PRO A 334 6.10 10.99 13.68
CA PRO A 334 4.78 11.62 13.66
C PRO A 334 3.86 11.04 12.58
N ASN A 335 4.42 10.54 11.48
CA ASN A 335 3.65 9.93 10.40
C ASN A 335 3.17 8.52 10.78
N ILE A 336 3.97 7.74 11.49
CA ILE A 336 3.60 6.42 12.01
C ILE A 336 2.48 6.58 13.06
N GLN A 337 2.67 7.49 14.01
CA GLN A 337 1.66 7.85 15.02
C GLN A 337 0.32 8.24 14.36
N PHE A 338 0.38 9.11 13.35
CA PHE A 338 -0.80 9.50 12.57
C PHE A 338 -1.50 8.30 11.93
N ALA A 339 -0.75 7.35 11.35
CA ALA A 339 -1.33 6.17 10.72
C ALA A 339 -2.07 5.29 11.75
N ILE A 340 -1.45 5.03 12.91
CA ILE A 340 -2.07 4.26 14.01
C ILE A 340 -3.35 4.96 14.48
N GLN A 341 -3.29 6.26 14.77
CA GLN A 341 -4.45 7.05 15.21
C GLN A 341 -5.59 7.02 14.18
N SER A 342 -5.26 7.14 12.89
CA SER A 342 -6.26 7.06 11.80
C SER A 342 -7.01 5.71 11.83
N PHE A 343 -6.29 4.62 12.06
CA PHE A 343 -6.89 3.29 12.18
C PHE A 343 -7.65 3.07 13.48
N GLU A 344 -7.21 3.66 14.60
CA GLU A 344 -7.95 3.65 15.87
C GLU A 344 -9.31 4.36 15.75
N GLU A 345 -9.34 5.52 15.10
CA GLU A 345 -10.58 6.27 14.84
C GLU A 345 -11.55 5.48 13.96
N GLU A 346 -11.04 4.90 12.87
CA GLU A 346 -11.83 4.06 11.98
C GLU A 346 -12.27 2.75 12.67
N ALA A 347 -11.49 2.18 13.58
CA ALA A 347 -11.87 0.97 14.33
C ALA A 347 -13.03 1.18 15.31
N ARG A 348 -13.24 2.43 15.79
CA ARG A 348 -14.38 2.78 16.65
C ARG A 348 -15.71 2.77 15.89
N THR A 349 -15.68 3.04 14.60
CA THR A 349 -16.89 3.28 13.80
C THR A 349 -17.02 2.35 12.59
N GLY A 350 -15.98 1.58 12.28
CA GLY A 350 -15.82 0.81 11.06
C GLY A 350 -16.07 -0.68 11.22
N THR A 351 -15.74 -1.41 10.15
CA THR A 351 -15.85 -2.87 10.08
C THR A 351 -14.69 -3.55 10.84
N HIS A 352 -14.60 -4.88 10.80
CA HIS A 352 -13.47 -5.61 11.38
C HIS A 352 -12.10 -5.21 10.76
N TYR A 353 -12.09 -4.77 9.50
CA TYR A 353 -10.84 -4.51 8.77
C TYR A 353 -9.97 -3.40 9.39
N PRO A 354 -10.47 -2.17 9.66
CA PRO A 354 -9.66 -1.16 10.34
C PRO A 354 -9.19 -1.59 11.73
N ARG A 355 -9.99 -2.39 12.46
CA ARG A 355 -9.63 -2.92 13.78
C ARG A 355 -8.45 -3.90 13.69
N ASP A 356 -8.48 -4.82 12.73
CA ASP A 356 -7.39 -5.77 12.51
C ASP A 356 -6.12 -5.05 12.07
N CYS A 357 -6.22 -4.09 11.14
CA CYS A 357 -5.10 -3.24 10.73
C CYS A 357 -4.51 -2.43 11.89
N CYS A 358 -5.35 -1.80 12.72
CA CYS A 358 -4.93 -1.06 13.91
C CYS A 358 -4.08 -1.93 14.83
N LYS A 359 -4.58 -3.15 15.13
CA LYS A 359 -3.87 -4.09 15.99
C LYS A 359 -2.53 -4.49 15.40
N ILE A 360 -2.47 -4.81 14.11
CA ILE A 360 -1.22 -5.17 13.43
C ILE A 360 -0.21 -4.03 13.51
N LEU A 361 -0.63 -2.78 13.28
CA LEU A 361 0.28 -1.63 13.36
C LEU A 361 0.81 -1.42 14.78
N GLN A 362 -0.05 -1.53 15.81
CA GLN A 362 0.37 -1.43 17.21
C GLN A 362 1.31 -2.56 17.62
N ASP A 363 1.01 -3.81 17.24
CA ASP A 363 1.86 -4.97 17.55
C ASP A 363 3.23 -4.84 16.86
N LEU A 364 3.25 -4.37 15.60
CA LEU A 364 4.49 -4.14 14.85
C LEU A 364 5.30 -2.96 15.40
N ASP A 365 4.64 -1.89 15.83
CA ASP A 365 5.26 -0.75 16.50
C ASP A 365 5.99 -1.19 17.77
N VAL A 366 5.28 -1.89 18.67
CA VAL A 366 5.86 -2.46 19.89
C VAL A 366 7.01 -3.43 19.59
N LEU A 367 6.85 -4.29 18.58
CA LEU A 367 7.89 -5.25 18.19
C LEU A 367 9.16 -4.54 17.72
N THR A 368 9.03 -3.55 16.84
CA THR A 368 10.16 -2.80 16.29
C THR A 368 10.85 -1.96 17.36
N GLU A 369 10.10 -1.35 18.29
CA GLU A 369 10.67 -0.64 19.44
C GLU A 369 11.46 -1.56 20.37
N ARG A 370 10.88 -2.72 20.72
CA ARG A 370 11.57 -3.72 21.56
C ARG A 370 12.85 -4.19 20.90
N TYR A 371 12.80 -4.43 19.58
CA TYR A 371 13.96 -4.80 18.81
C TYR A 371 15.07 -3.73 18.87
N SER A 372 14.72 -2.46 18.66
CA SER A 372 15.67 -1.34 18.77
C SER A 372 16.26 -1.20 20.18
N ARG A 373 15.45 -1.35 21.24
CA ARG A 373 15.94 -1.27 22.64
C ARG A 373 16.88 -2.40 23.01
N CYS A 374 16.57 -3.65 22.63
CA CYS A 374 17.48 -4.78 22.85
C CYS A 374 18.82 -4.55 22.14
N GLN A 375 18.80 -3.96 20.95
CA GLN A 375 19.99 -3.63 20.19
C GLN A 375 20.86 -2.57 20.89
N GLU A 376 20.27 -1.48 21.39
CA GLU A 376 20.99 -0.46 22.17
C GLU A 376 21.67 -1.04 23.41
N GLN A 377 20.99 -1.95 24.11
CA GLN A 377 21.53 -2.64 25.29
C GLN A 377 22.74 -3.55 24.95
N LEU A 378 22.67 -4.29 23.84
CA LEU A 378 23.77 -5.15 23.38
C LEU A 378 25.01 -4.34 23.00
N VAL A 379 24.83 -3.22 22.30
CA VAL A 379 25.94 -2.32 21.94
C VAL A 379 26.58 -1.71 23.19
N HIS A 380 25.76 -1.28 24.17
CA HIS A 380 26.27 -0.77 25.44
C HIS A 380 27.06 -1.81 26.25
N GLN A 381 26.63 -3.08 26.26
CA GLN A 381 27.36 -4.16 26.92
C GLN A 381 28.71 -4.43 26.23
N ARG A 382 28.73 -4.49 24.89
CA ARG A 382 29.97 -4.71 24.10
C ARG A 382 31.00 -3.61 24.33
N ASN A 383 30.56 -2.35 24.34
CA ASN A 383 31.44 -1.20 24.60
C ASN A 383 31.97 -1.15 26.04
N ALA A 384 31.20 -1.64 27.02
CA ALA A 384 31.64 -1.72 28.41
C ALA A 384 32.70 -2.82 28.63
N THR A 385 32.64 -3.93 27.88
CA THR A 385 33.69 -4.95 27.90
C THR A 385 35.00 -4.47 27.26
N ASP A 386 34.95 -3.73 26.14
CA ASP A 386 36.15 -3.24 25.45
C ASP A 386 36.89 -2.11 26.21
N THR A 387 36.18 -1.32 27.03
CA THR A 387 36.81 -0.28 27.86
C THR A 387 37.47 -0.79 29.15
N SER A 388 37.36 -2.09 29.44
CA SER A 388 37.85 -2.68 30.70
C SER A 388 39.20 -3.43 30.60
N GLN A 389 39.87 -3.43 29.43
CA GLN A 389 41.24 -3.98 29.31
C GLN A 389 42.29 -2.88 29.04
N PRO A 390 43.18 -2.55 30.00
CA PRO A 390 44.40 -1.85 29.70
C PRO A 390 45.45 -2.82 29.15
N SER A 391 46.08 -2.41 28.06
CA SER A 391 47.21 -3.07 27.39
C SER A 391 48.34 -3.46 28.35
N SER A 392 48.67 -4.74 28.42
CA SER A 392 50.02 -5.20 28.82
C SER A 392 50.53 -6.29 27.88
N LEU A 393 51.36 -5.89 26.92
CA LEU A 393 52.26 -6.76 26.18
C LEU A 393 53.39 -7.22 27.11
N ALA A 394 53.34 -8.47 27.60
CA ALA A 394 54.52 -9.32 27.83
C ALA A 394 54.13 -10.68 28.43
N ASN A 395 54.55 -11.75 27.75
CA ASN A 395 54.84 -13.10 28.27
C ASN A 395 53.78 -13.80 29.15
N ARG A 396 53.11 -14.81 28.59
CA ARG A 396 53.26 -16.20 29.04
C ARG A 396 52.61 -17.19 28.07
N ARG A 397 53.44 -18.08 27.53
CA ARG A 397 53.03 -19.37 26.97
C ARG A 397 52.46 -20.25 28.09
N SER A 398 51.53 -21.11 27.67
CA SER A 398 51.07 -22.35 28.31
C SER A 398 49.94 -22.25 29.33
N THR A 399 48.93 -23.09 29.05
CA THR A 399 47.94 -23.71 29.95
C THR A 399 46.92 -22.80 30.59
N PHE A 400 45.72 -22.72 30.00
CA PHE A 400 44.46 -23.18 30.61
C PHE A 400 43.38 -23.22 29.52
N ALA A 401 43.00 -24.44 29.14
CA ALA A 401 41.73 -24.72 28.49
C ALA A 401 40.69 -24.82 29.61
N ALA A 402 39.74 -23.89 29.66
CA ALA A 402 38.38 -24.04 30.21
C ALA A 402 37.72 -22.65 30.29
N ASP A 403 36.46 -22.60 29.85
CA ASP A 403 35.45 -21.58 30.15
C ASP A 403 35.69 -20.14 29.68
N VAL A 404 35.51 -19.95 28.37
CA VAL A 404 34.77 -18.79 27.88
C VAL A 404 33.60 -19.34 27.07
N GLN A 405 32.44 -19.48 27.70
CA GLN A 405 31.19 -19.69 26.97
C GLN A 405 30.79 -18.35 26.32
N PRO A 406 30.66 -18.26 24.99
CA PRO A 406 29.95 -17.16 24.35
C PRO A 406 28.45 -17.49 24.43
N SER A 407 27.86 -17.30 25.61
CA SER A 407 26.42 -17.49 25.81
C SER A 407 25.67 -16.25 25.38
N GLN A 408 25.25 -16.18 24.12
CA GLN A 408 23.90 -15.76 23.69
C GLN A 408 23.77 -15.80 22.15
N ASN A 409 23.93 -17.00 21.57
CA ASN A 409 23.28 -17.32 20.30
C ASN A 409 21.79 -17.47 20.59
N LEU A 410 20.97 -16.49 20.21
CA LEU A 410 19.50 -16.51 20.38
C LEU A 410 18.83 -17.67 19.62
N LEU A 411 19.56 -18.38 18.78
CA LEU A 411 19.13 -19.54 18.01
C LEU A 411 20.21 -20.64 18.11
N THR A 412 19.93 -21.73 18.81
CA THR A 412 20.81 -22.91 18.85
C THR A 412 20.73 -23.71 17.54
N GLU A 413 21.87 -24.18 17.06
CA GLU A 413 21.97 -25.12 15.93
C GLU A 413 21.06 -26.34 16.17
N GLY A 414 20.01 -26.49 15.36
CA GLY A 414 19.01 -27.55 15.48
C GLY A 414 17.55 -27.07 15.60
N ASN A 415 17.32 -25.77 15.79
CA ASN A 415 15.97 -25.20 15.78
C ASN A 415 15.50 -24.92 14.33
N ALA A 416 14.23 -25.20 14.00
CA ALA A 416 13.66 -24.90 12.68
C ALA A 416 13.79 -23.40 12.33
N MET A 417 13.67 -22.53 13.33
CA MET A 417 13.90 -21.08 13.19
C MET A 417 15.36 -20.74 12.84
N TYR A 418 16.34 -21.53 13.32
CA TYR A 418 17.75 -21.33 12.94
C TYR A 418 17.97 -21.67 11.47
N ALA A 419 17.41 -22.78 10.99
CA ALA A 419 17.50 -23.17 9.58
C ALA A 419 16.84 -22.14 8.64
N GLU A 420 15.70 -21.57 9.04
CA GLU A 420 15.04 -20.47 8.31
C GLU A 420 15.87 -19.18 8.32
N VAL A 421 16.47 -18.81 9.45
CA VAL A 421 17.31 -17.61 9.55
C VAL A 421 18.61 -17.77 8.76
N VAL A 422 19.24 -18.95 8.78
CA VAL A 422 20.43 -19.26 7.97
C VAL A 422 20.11 -19.20 6.47
N THR A 423 18.94 -19.71 6.04
CA THR A 423 18.53 -19.60 4.63
C THR A 423 18.31 -18.15 4.20
N TRP A 424 17.83 -17.27 5.08
CA TRP A 424 17.71 -15.83 4.77
C TRP A 424 19.06 -15.12 4.59
N ILE A 425 20.14 -15.60 5.22
CA ILE A 425 21.50 -15.07 5.00
C ILE A 425 22.09 -15.56 3.68
N GLN A 426 21.86 -16.83 3.34
CA GLN A 426 22.46 -17.49 2.18
C GLN A 426 21.76 -17.14 0.86
N CYS A 427 20.49 -16.75 0.90
CA CYS A 427 19.78 -16.28 -0.28
C CYS A 427 20.04 -14.80 -0.52
N SER A 428 20.83 -14.48 -1.55
CA SER A 428 20.85 -13.13 -2.11
C SER A 428 19.40 -12.73 -2.47
N GLY A 429 18.92 -11.57 -2.03
CA GLY A 429 17.54 -11.11 -2.22
C GLY A 429 17.00 -11.14 -3.66
N LEU A 430 17.88 -11.26 -4.66
CA LEU A 430 17.53 -11.49 -6.07
C LEU A 430 17.10 -12.94 -6.37
N GLN A 431 17.64 -13.95 -5.70
CA GLN A 431 17.22 -15.36 -5.85
C GLN A 431 15.91 -15.67 -5.09
N LEU A 432 15.64 -14.94 -4.00
CA LEU A 432 14.37 -15.00 -3.26
C LEU A 432 13.16 -14.50 -4.07
N GLN A 433 13.38 -13.79 -5.18
CA GLN A 433 12.28 -13.39 -6.06
C GLN A 433 11.53 -14.61 -6.58
N ASN A 434 12.20 -15.72 -6.93
CA ASN A 434 11.51 -16.90 -7.44
C ASN A 434 10.75 -17.71 -6.37
N SER A 435 10.98 -17.47 -5.07
CA SER A 435 10.38 -18.25 -3.98
C SER A 435 9.31 -17.49 -3.17
N PHE A 436 9.15 -16.18 -3.36
CA PHE A 436 8.11 -15.38 -2.71
C PHE A 436 6.82 -15.22 -3.51
N PHE A 437 6.76 -15.76 -4.73
CA PHE A 437 5.54 -15.77 -5.54
C PHE A 437 4.78 -17.08 -5.29
N ILE A 438 3.80 -17.01 -4.38
CA ILE A 438 2.64 -17.92 -4.33
C ILE A 438 1.44 -17.14 -4.85
#